data_AF-A0A3M0XWP4-F1
#
_entry.id   AF-A0A3M0XWP4-F1
#
_cell.length_a   1.000
_cell.length_b   1.000
_cell.length_c   1.000
_cell.angle_alpha   90.00
_cell.angle_beta   90.00
_cell.angle_gamma   90.00
#
_symmetry.space_group_name_H-M   'P 1'
#
loop_
_entity.id
_entity.type
_entity.pdbx_description
1 polymer ?
#
loop_
_entity_poly.entity_id
_entity_poly.type
_entity_poly.pdbx_seq_one_letter_code
_entity_poly.pdbx_strand_id
1 'polypeptide(L)'
;MLVDNPILNTPFEEPTRYWAYEEGQPVLKEGLALQFRLREHTRTTQDIALLLRRSLPVEDVHRALVAAALYDLGDWFTFEVARPNQPADLRFPVQSLLDGRIFEAFHVDVGMDDLLVEPADMLTAPPLLEFAGILPVSIPTYPLSQQIAKKVHALTRLYASGESSRVRD
;
A
#
# COMPACT_ATOMS: atom_id res chain seq x y z
N MET A 1 21.25 1.60 12.67
CA MET A 1 21.94 1.10 11.46
C MET A 1 20.89 1.11 10.37
N LEU A 2 20.90 2.14 9.52
CA LEU A 2 19.94 2.29 8.43
C LEU A 2 20.13 1.09 7.49
N VAL A 3 19.05 0.39 7.15
CA VAL A 3 19.08 -0.53 6.02
C VAL A 3 18.91 0.35 4.79
N ASP A 4 20.03 0.80 4.26
CA ASP A 4 20.20 1.29 2.90
C ASP A 4 20.05 0.08 1.95
N ASN A 5 18.82 -0.38 1.73
CA ASN A 5 18.54 -1.11 0.49
C ASN A 5 18.01 -0.09 -0.51
N PRO A 6 18.91 0.58 -1.27
CA PRO A 6 18.46 1.31 -2.44
C PRO A 6 17.78 0.31 -3.37
N ILE A 7 16.80 0.80 -4.11
CA ILE A 7 16.29 0.12 -5.30
C ILE A 7 17.53 -0.18 -6.16
N LEU A 8 17.94 -1.45 -6.22
CA LEU A 8 19.08 -1.87 -7.01
C LEU A 8 18.64 -1.91 -8.48
N ASN A 9 18.65 -0.75 -9.13
CA ASN A 9 18.87 -0.69 -10.56
C ASN A 9 20.33 -0.27 -10.76
N THR A 10 21.09 -1.13 -11.44
CA THR A 10 22.43 -0.79 -11.88
C THR A 10 22.34 0.44 -12.81
N PRO A 11 23.27 1.42 -12.74
CA PRO A 11 23.19 2.65 -13.54
C PRO A 11 23.44 2.43 -15.05
N PHE A 12 23.52 1.19 -15.51
CA PHE A 12 23.87 0.79 -16.88
C PHE A 12 22.84 -0.13 -17.54
N GLU A 13 21.75 -0.50 -16.87
CA GLU A 13 20.66 -1.30 -17.45
C GLU A 13 19.39 -0.45 -17.60
N GLU A 14 18.59 -0.71 -18.64
CA GLU A 14 17.24 -0.15 -18.73
C GLU A 14 16.48 -0.50 -17.44
N PRO A 15 15.70 0.43 -16.85
CA PRO A 15 14.96 0.17 -15.62
C PRO A 15 14.05 -1.04 -15.84
N THR A 16 14.49 -2.20 -15.33
CA THR A 16 13.76 -3.43 -15.50
C THR A 16 12.56 -3.33 -14.59
N ARG A 17 11.36 -3.31 -15.17
CA ARG A 17 10.07 -3.20 -14.46
C ARG A 17 9.70 -4.49 -13.75
N TYR A 18 10.67 -5.15 -13.14
CA TYR A 18 10.50 -6.35 -12.35
C TYR A 18 10.65 -5.97 -10.88
N TRP A 19 9.54 -6.01 -10.15
CA TRP A 19 9.57 -5.96 -8.71
C TRP A 19 10.04 -7.32 -8.20
N ALA A 20 11.29 -7.41 -7.75
CA ALA A 20 11.72 -8.53 -6.93
C ALA A 20 11.13 -8.32 -5.53
N TYR A 21 10.23 -9.21 -5.11
CA TYR A 21 9.79 -9.23 -3.73
C TYR A 21 10.95 -9.69 -2.85
N GLU A 22 11.43 -8.79 -2.01
CA GLU A 22 12.41 -9.09 -0.98
C GLU A 22 11.75 -9.13 0.40
N GLU A 23 12.22 -10.02 1.26
CA GLU A 23 11.77 -10.10 2.64
C GLU A 23 12.02 -8.75 3.34
N GLY A 24 10.96 -8.15 3.89
CA GLY A 24 11.01 -6.83 4.53
C GLY A 24 10.27 -5.71 3.77
N GLN A 25 9.83 -5.95 2.54
CA GLN A 25 8.99 -4.99 1.81
C GLN A 25 7.59 -4.82 2.42
N PRO A 26 6.98 -3.62 2.36
CA PRO A 26 5.61 -3.42 2.82
C PRO A 26 4.61 -4.31 2.10
N VAL A 27 3.54 -4.70 2.80
CA VAL A 27 2.54 -5.65 2.29
C VAL A 27 1.15 -5.00 2.21
N LEU A 28 0.46 -5.16 1.10
CA LEU A 28 -0.89 -4.64 0.90
C LEU A 28 -1.92 -5.47 1.67
N LYS A 29 -2.80 -4.82 2.44
CA LYS A 29 -3.75 -5.50 3.33
C LYS A 29 -5.16 -5.59 2.77
N GLU A 30 -5.89 -4.47 2.83
CA GLU A 30 -7.35 -4.46 2.91
C GLU A 30 -8.02 -4.39 1.52
N GLY A 31 -8.86 -3.38 1.29
CA GLY A 31 -9.78 -3.33 0.16
C GLY A 31 -9.10 -3.45 -1.20
N LEU A 32 -7.94 -2.83 -1.38
CA LEU A 32 -7.25 -2.83 -2.68
C LEU A 32 -6.71 -4.22 -3.02
N ALA A 33 -6.26 -5.00 -2.03
CA ALA A 33 -5.85 -6.38 -2.26
C ALA A 33 -7.04 -7.23 -2.73
N LEU A 34 -8.25 -7.02 -2.18
CA LEU A 34 -9.45 -7.72 -2.66
C LEU A 34 -9.85 -7.27 -4.06
N GLN A 35 -9.72 -5.98 -4.39
CA GLN A 35 -9.95 -5.50 -5.76
C GLN A 35 -9.02 -6.19 -6.75
N PHE A 36 -7.76 -6.44 -6.40
CA PHE A 36 -6.84 -7.19 -7.27
C PHE A 36 -7.23 -8.67 -7.39
N ARG A 37 -7.71 -9.29 -6.30
CA ARG A 37 -8.14 -10.71 -6.29
C ARG A 37 -9.42 -10.96 -7.08
N LEU A 38 -10.48 -10.19 -6.80
CA LEU A 38 -11.83 -10.49 -7.28
C LEU A 38 -12.32 -9.53 -8.37
N ARG A 39 -11.53 -8.48 -8.66
CA ARG A 39 -11.78 -7.49 -9.72
C ARG A 39 -13.17 -6.86 -9.59
N GLU A 40 -14.01 -7.03 -10.60
CA GLU A 40 -15.36 -6.44 -10.72
C GLU A 40 -16.34 -6.89 -9.62
N HIS A 41 -16.02 -7.95 -8.88
CA HIS A 41 -16.86 -8.50 -7.81
C HIS A 41 -16.58 -7.87 -6.44
N THR A 42 -15.82 -6.76 -6.39
CA THR A 42 -15.50 -6.06 -5.15
C THR A 42 -16.13 -4.68 -5.09
N ARG A 43 -16.47 -4.26 -3.87
CA ARG A 43 -16.77 -2.86 -3.60
C ARG A 43 -15.52 -2.02 -3.88
N THR A 44 -15.72 -0.85 -4.49
CA THR A 44 -14.63 0.08 -4.76
C THR A 44 -14.00 0.59 -3.46
N THR A 45 -12.67 0.60 -3.41
CA THR A 45 -11.87 1.36 -2.45
C THR A 45 -10.96 2.32 -3.20
N GLN A 46 -10.63 3.42 -2.55
CA GLN A 46 -9.71 4.44 -3.04
C GLN A 46 -8.45 4.50 -2.16
N ASP A 47 -8.60 4.21 -0.87
CA ASP A 47 -7.49 4.21 0.09
C ASP A 47 -6.65 2.93 -0.03
N ILE A 48 -5.35 3.09 0.26
CA ILE A 48 -4.34 2.03 0.26
C ILE A 48 -4.01 1.69 1.71
N ALA A 49 -4.10 0.41 2.09
CA ALA A 49 -3.73 -0.06 3.42
C ALA A 49 -2.46 -0.92 3.36
N LEU A 50 -1.39 -0.48 4.02
CA LEU A 50 -0.07 -1.13 4.02
C LEU A 50 0.29 -1.71 5.39
N LEU A 51 1.06 -2.80 5.38
CA LEU A 51 1.80 -3.33 6.53
C LEU A 51 3.26 -2.99 6.35
N LEU A 52 3.84 -2.23 7.27
CA LEU A 52 5.30 -2.21 7.35
C LEU A 52 5.78 -3.49 8.04
N ARG A 53 6.77 -4.15 7.44
CA ARG A 53 7.39 -5.37 8.01
C ARG A 53 8.36 -5.08 9.14
N ARG A 54 8.66 -3.80 9.38
CA ARG A 54 9.41 -3.29 10.53
C ARG A 54 8.62 -2.17 11.19
N SER A 55 8.59 -2.17 12.51
CA SER A 55 8.04 -1.06 13.28
C SER A 55 8.96 0.15 13.16
N LEU A 56 8.39 1.33 12.94
CA LEU A 56 9.11 2.59 12.86
C LEU A 56 8.45 3.59 13.82
N PRO A 57 9.23 4.54 14.37
CA PRO A 57 8.63 5.73 14.98
C PRO A 57 7.68 6.43 14.00
N VAL A 58 6.58 6.97 14.51
CA VAL A 58 5.53 7.62 13.68
C VAL A 58 6.09 8.67 12.71
N GLU A 59 7.02 9.50 13.16
CA GLU A 59 7.67 10.52 12.31
C GLU A 59 8.52 9.88 11.19
N ASP A 60 9.12 8.72 11.45
CA ASP A 60 9.92 8.00 10.46
C ASP A 60 9.05 7.28 9.43
N VAL A 61 7.80 6.94 9.77
CA VAL A 61 6.81 6.43 8.79
C VAL A 61 6.52 7.49 7.73
N HIS A 62 6.25 8.74 8.14
CA HIS A 62 6.01 9.84 7.18
C HIS A 62 7.22 10.05 6.29
N ARG A 63 8.42 10.10 6.88
CA ARG A 63 9.68 10.24 6.12
C ARG A 63 9.90 9.12 5.13
N ALA A 64 9.59 7.87 5.50
CA ALA A 64 9.71 6.73 4.59
C ALA A 64 8.74 6.84 3.42
N LEU A 65 7.49 7.26 3.65
CA LEU A 65 6.52 7.49 2.57
C LEU A 65 6.93 8.64 1.65
N VAL A 66 7.43 9.76 2.21
CA VAL A 66 7.96 10.88 1.42
C VAL A 66 9.16 10.44 0.59
N ALA A 67 10.10 9.68 1.17
CA ALA A 67 11.26 9.16 0.44
C ALA A 67 10.84 8.25 -0.73
N ALA A 68 9.82 7.40 -0.54
CA ALA A 68 9.27 6.59 -1.62
C ALA A 68 8.57 7.44 -2.69
N ALA A 69 7.83 8.49 -2.31
CA ALA A 69 7.14 9.41 -3.20
C ALA A 69 8.09 10.27 -4.06
N LEU A 70 9.30 10.51 -3.59
CA LEU A 70 10.35 11.25 -4.32
C LEU A 70 11.08 10.39 -5.35
N TYR A 71 10.84 9.08 -5.39
CA TYR A 71 11.48 8.20 -6.36
C TYR A 71 10.84 8.39 -7.74
N ASP A 72 11.62 8.90 -8.70
CA ASP A 72 11.17 9.11 -10.08
C ASP A 72 11.21 7.80 -10.87
N LEU A 73 10.04 7.36 -11.31
CA LEU A 73 9.86 6.15 -12.12
C LEU A 73 9.87 6.44 -13.63
N GLY A 74 9.99 7.71 -14.04
CA GLY A 74 9.95 8.12 -15.45
C GLY A 74 8.56 7.91 -16.09
N ASP A 75 7.50 7.88 -15.28
CA ASP A 75 6.12 7.62 -15.71
C ASP A 75 5.21 8.86 -15.60
N TRP A 76 5.81 10.03 -15.40
CA TRP A 76 5.16 11.36 -15.25
C TRP A 76 4.32 11.54 -13.98
N PHE A 77 4.19 10.50 -13.16
CA PHE A 77 3.54 10.62 -11.87
C PHE A 77 4.49 11.22 -10.84
N THR A 78 3.97 12.15 -10.05
CA THR A 78 4.62 12.62 -8.82
C THR A 78 3.64 12.48 -7.68
N PHE A 79 4.16 12.32 -6.46
CA PHE A 79 3.33 12.08 -5.28
C PHE A 79 3.70 13.06 -4.17
N GLU A 80 2.68 13.64 -3.55
CA GLU A 80 2.83 14.51 -2.39
C GLU A 80 2.19 13.84 -1.18
N VAL A 81 2.98 13.61 -0.13
CA VAL A 81 2.53 12.93 1.11
C VAL A 81 2.43 13.95 2.24
N ALA A 82 1.20 14.28 2.62
CA ALA A 82 0.95 15.16 3.75
C ALA A 82 1.12 14.44 5.10
N ARG A 83 1.32 15.21 6.17
CA ARG A 83 1.26 14.69 7.53
C ARG A 83 -0.19 14.27 7.86
N PRO A 84 -0.38 13.24 8.69
CA PRO A 84 -1.71 12.83 9.14
C PRO A 84 -2.31 13.90 10.07
N ASN A 85 -3.63 14.08 10.03
CA ASN A 85 -4.34 14.99 10.95
C ASN A 85 -4.16 14.58 12.42
N GLN A 86 -4.14 13.27 12.67
CA GLN A 86 -3.84 12.67 13.97
C GLN A 86 -2.66 11.71 13.78
N PRO A 87 -1.47 11.99 14.34
CA PRO A 87 -0.28 11.15 14.15
C PRO A 87 -0.47 9.68 14.54
N ALA A 88 -1.31 9.41 15.55
CA ALA A 88 -1.58 8.06 16.02
C ALA A 88 -2.34 7.19 15.01
N ASP A 89 -3.09 7.79 14.09
CA ASP A 89 -3.92 7.05 13.12
C ASP A 89 -3.08 6.47 11.97
N LEU A 90 -1.86 6.98 11.76
CA LEU A 90 -0.97 6.57 10.66
C LEU A 90 -1.67 6.56 9.29
N ARG A 91 -2.59 7.51 9.10
CA ARG A 91 -3.39 7.71 7.89
C ARG A 91 -2.91 8.96 7.16
N PHE A 92 -2.14 8.77 6.11
CA PHE A 92 -1.45 9.84 5.40
C PHE A 92 -2.23 10.27 4.17
N PRO A 93 -2.64 11.54 4.04
CA PRO A 93 -3.20 12.05 2.80
C PRO A 93 -2.13 12.08 1.71
N VAL A 94 -2.46 11.58 0.53
CA VAL A 94 -1.59 11.55 -0.64
C VAL A 94 -2.30 12.17 -1.83
N GLN A 95 -1.60 13.02 -2.56
CA GLN A 95 -2.01 13.48 -3.88
C GLN A 95 -1.08 12.85 -4.92
N SER A 96 -1.65 12.25 -5.96
CA SER A 96 -0.92 11.94 -7.17
C SER A 96 -1.13 13.06 -8.17
N LEU A 97 -0.04 13.50 -8.78
CA LEU A 97 -0.04 14.51 -9.82
C LEU A 97 0.48 13.89 -11.10
N LEU A 98 -0.15 14.27 -12.21
CA LEU A 98 0.28 13.93 -13.57
C LEU A 98 0.47 15.24 -14.32
N ASP A 99 1.69 15.48 -14.80
CA ASP A 99 2.07 16.76 -15.45
C ASP A 99 1.74 18.00 -14.59
N GLY A 100 2.03 17.90 -13.29
CA GLY A 100 1.80 18.97 -12.31
C GLY A 100 0.34 19.26 -11.96
N ARG A 101 -0.62 18.46 -12.46
CA ARG A 101 -2.04 18.57 -12.13
C ARG A 101 -2.45 17.41 -11.24
N ILE A 102 -3.34 17.67 -10.28
CA ILE A 102 -3.90 16.60 -9.44
C ILE A 102 -4.61 15.60 -10.35
N PHE A 103 -4.12 14.36 -10.31
CA PHE A 103 -4.73 13.22 -10.97
C PHE A 103 -5.72 12.53 -10.04
N GLU A 104 -5.30 12.26 -8.80
CA GLU A 104 -6.14 11.62 -7.78
C GLU A 104 -5.69 11.99 -6.37
N ALA A 105 -6.60 11.95 -5.39
CA ALA A 105 -6.28 12.16 -3.98
C ALA A 105 -6.83 11.01 -3.13
N PHE A 106 -6.00 10.41 -2.29
CA PHE A 106 -6.37 9.22 -1.51
C PHE A 106 -5.62 9.19 -0.17
N HIS A 107 -5.92 8.22 0.69
CA HIS A 107 -5.14 8.00 1.90
C HIS A 107 -4.31 6.72 1.82
N VAL A 108 -3.15 6.76 2.45
CA VAL A 108 -2.36 5.57 2.78
C VAL A 108 -2.48 5.32 4.28
N ASP A 109 -3.20 4.26 4.65
CA ASP A 109 -3.27 3.76 6.02
C ASP A 109 -2.09 2.82 6.27
N VAL A 110 -1.25 3.13 7.25
CA VAL A 110 -0.08 2.33 7.59
C VAL A 110 -0.30 1.63 8.92
N GLY A 111 -0.32 0.30 8.91
CA GLY A 111 -0.25 -0.47 10.15
C GLY A 111 1.13 -1.09 10.34
N MET A 112 1.49 -1.28 11.60
CA MET A 112 2.73 -1.91 12.06
C MET A 112 2.40 -3.05 13.02
N ASP A 113 3.41 -3.83 13.40
CA ASP A 113 3.36 -4.84 14.47
C ASP A 113 2.37 -5.99 14.26
N ASP A 114 1.86 -6.15 13.04
CA ASP A 114 1.07 -7.32 12.67
C ASP A 114 1.98 -8.40 12.07
N LEU A 115 1.77 -9.65 12.51
CA LEU A 115 2.53 -10.78 12.00
C LEU A 115 1.87 -11.33 10.74
N LEU A 116 2.67 -11.64 9.72
CA LEU A 116 2.22 -12.51 8.63
C LEU A 116 2.26 -13.96 9.09
N VAL A 117 1.09 -14.59 9.13
CA VAL A 117 0.92 -15.98 9.59
C VAL A 117 1.38 -16.96 8.52
N GLU A 118 1.27 -16.57 7.25
CA GLU A 118 1.67 -17.32 6.06
C GLU A 118 2.49 -16.42 5.13
N PRO A 119 3.23 -16.97 4.16
CA PRO A 119 3.92 -16.18 3.13
C PRO A 119 2.94 -15.24 2.41
N ALA A 120 3.39 -14.02 2.10
CA ALA A 120 2.57 -13.05 1.38
C ALA A 120 2.15 -13.57 0.00
N ASP A 121 0.89 -13.32 -0.38
CA ASP A 121 0.39 -13.59 -1.73
C ASP A 121 0.87 -12.50 -2.68
N MET A 122 1.48 -12.86 -3.81
CA MET A 122 1.80 -11.89 -4.86
C MET A 122 0.60 -11.70 -5.78
N LEU A 123 0.08 -10.47 -5.83
CA LEU A 123 -1.03 -10.11 -6.72
C LEU A 123 -0.59 -9.09 -7.75
N THR A 124 -0.94 -9.32 -9.01
CA THR A 124 -0.71 -8.38 -10.10
C THR A 124 -1.88 -7.42 -10.24
N ALA A 125 -1.60 -6.11 -10.24
CA ALA A 125 -2.60 -5.08 -10.48
C ALA A 125 -3.23 -5.22 -11.90
N PRO A 126 -4.46 -4.74 -12.12
CA PRO A 126 -5.01 -4.69 -13.48
C PRO A 126 -4.20 -3.76 -14.40
N PRO A 127 -4.17 -4.00 -15.72
CA PRO A 127 -3.42 -3.19 -16.70
C PRO A 127 -4.11 -1.85 -17.01
N LEU A 128 -4.36 -1.04 -15.98
CA LEU A 128 -5.10 0.21 -16.11
C LEU A 128 -4.37 1.26 -16.94
N LEU A 129 -3.04 1.25 -16.92
CA LEU A 129 -2.18 2.25 -17.57
C LEU A 129 -1.31 1.65 -18.68
N GLU A 130 -1.61 0.43 -19.13
CA GLU A 130 -0.83 -0.25 -20.19
C GLU A 130 -0.86 0.56 -21.50
N PHE A 131 -1.99 1.23 -21.79
CA PHE A 131 -2.12 2.11 -22.95
C PHE A 131 -1.13 3.30 -22.93
N ALA A 132 -0.68 3.71 -21.75
CA ALA A 132 0.32 4.76 -21.54
C ALA A 132 1.74 4.18 -21.43
N GLY A 133 1.91 2.89 -21.75
CA GLY A 133 3.17 2.19 -21.62
C GLY A 133 3.59 1.97 -20.17
N ILE A 134 2.67 1.96 -19.19
CA ILE A 134 2.94 1.63 -17.78
C ILE A 134 2.39 0.23 -17.52
N LEU A 135 3.29 -0.73 -17.30
CA LEU A 135 2.92 -2.14 -17.12
C LEU A 135 2.35 -2.41 -15.72
N PRO A 136 1.47 -3.42 -15.57
CA PRO A 136 1.06 -3.92 -14.26
C PRO A 136 2.23 -4.27 -13.34
N VAL A 137 2.06 -4.00 -12.06
CA VAL A 137 3.01 -4.38 -11.01
C VAL A 137 2.46 -5.53 -10.16
N SER A 138 3.33 -6.45 -9.76
CA SER A 138 3.03 -7.48 -8.77
C SER A 138 3.42 -7.00 -7.37
N ILE A 139 2.46 -6.99 -6.45
CA ILE A 139 2.60 -6.44 -5.09
C ILE A 139 2.39 -7.56 -4.07
N PRO A 140 3.23 -7.68 -3.02
CA PRO A 140 2.97 -8.59 -1.93
C PRO A 140 1.75 -8.15 -1.13
N THR A 141 0.88 -9.09 -0.81
CA THR A 141 -0.37 -8.84 -0.09
C THR A 141 -0.57 -9.81 1.06
N TYR A 142 -1.48 -9.49 1.98
CA TYR A 142 -1.88 -10.44 3.02
C TYR A 142 -2.35 -11.74 2.39
N PRO A 143 -1.96 -12.91 2.94
CA PRO A 143 -2.56 -14.18 2.57
C PRO A 143 -4.09 -14.06 2.64
N LEU A 144 -4.79 -14.63 1.66
CA LEU A 144 -6.26 -14.56 1.62
C LEU A 144 -6.90 -15.07 2.92
N SER A 145 -6.36 -16.16 3.48
CA SER A 145 -6.76 -16.75 4.77
C SER A 145 -6.71 -15.72 5.91
N GLN A 146 -5.59 -15.02 6.05
CA GLN A 146 -5.36 -13.99 7.07
C GLN A 146 -6.27 -12.78 6.85
N GLN A 147 -6.48 -12.37 5.60
CA GLN A 147 -7.39 -11.28 5.27
C GLN A 147 -8.84 -11.59 5.69
N ILE A 148 -9.33 -12.80 5.40
CA ILE A 148 -10.66 -13.26 5.81
C ILE A 148 -10.75 -13.30 7.34
N ALA A 149 -9.77 -13.92 8.02
CA ALA A 149 -9.76 -14.01 9.47
C ALA A 149 -9.84 -12.64 10.14
N LYS A 150 -9.12 -11.65 9.62
CA LYS A 150 -9.15 -10.27 10.14
C LYS A 150 -10.48 -9.57 9.92
N LYS A 151 -11.10 -9.73 8.75
CA LYS A 151 -12.43 -9.18 8.48
C LYS A 151 -13.49 -9.77 9.41
N VAL A 152 -13.50 -11.09 9.56
CA VAL A 152 -14.41 -11.78 10.49
C VAL A 152 -14.19 -11.29 11.92
N HIS A 153 -12.94 -11.16 12.35
CA HIS A 153 -12.62 -10.62 13.67
C HIS A 153 -13.12 -9.16 13.83
N ALA A 154 -12.86 -8.29 12.85
CA ALA A 154 -13.27 -6.89 12.90
C ALA A 154 -14.80 -6.70 12.90
N LEU A 155 -15.51 -7.53 12.13
CA LEU A 155 -16.97 -7.56 12.05
C LEU A 155 -17.62 -8.02 13.36
N THR A 156 -17.05 -9.05 13.99
CA THR A 156 -17.62 -9.69 15.20
C THR A 156 -17.14 -9.08 16.51
N ARG A 157 -16.13 -8.19 16.47
CA ARG A 157 -15.59 -7.52 17.66
C ARG A 157 -16.66 -6.65 18.33
N LEU A 158 -16.76 -6.77 19.65
CA LEU A 158 -17.56 -5.86 20.47
C LEU A 158 -16.79 -4.57 20.70
N TYR A 159 -17.33 -3.46 20.21
CA TYR A 159 -16.79 -2.12 20.45
C TYR A 159 -17.49 -1.51 21.67
N ALA A 160 -16.75 -0.75 22.48
CA ALA A 160 -17.33 -0.07 23.65
C ALA A 160 -18.46 0.90 23.29
N SER A 161 -18.50 1.36 22.03
CA SER A 161 -19.58 2.18 21.44
C SER A 161 -20.84 1.38 21.04
N GLY A 162 -20.86 0.07 21.20
CA GLY A 162 -21.99 -0.81 20.91
C GLY A 162 -22.06 -1.29 19.46
N GLU A 163 -22.22 -0.38 18.50
CA GLU A 163 -22.36 -0.75 17.08
C GLU A 163 -21.02 -0.74 16.34
N SER A 164 -20.79 -1.79 15.55
CA SER A 164 -19.62 -1.91 14.68
C SER A 164 -19.85 -1.11 13.39
N SER A 165 -18.93 -0.19 13.07
CA SER A 165 -18.91 0.48 11.76
C SER A 165 -18.39 -0.42 10.62
N ARG A 166 -17.98 -1.65 10.95
CA ARG A 166 -17.40 -2.63 10.04
C ARG A 166 -18.45 -3.48 9.30
N VAL A 167 -19.68 -3.01 9.13
CA VAL A 167 -20.71 -3.71 8.31
C VAL A 167 -20.27 -3.98 6.86
N ARG A 168 -19.26 -3.24 6.39
CA ARG A 168 -18.66 -3.39 5.05
C ARG A 168 -17.58 -4.47 4.99
N ASP A 169 -17.26 -5.11 6.11
CA ASP A 169 -16.23 -6.16 6.16
C ASP A 169 -16.70 -7.53 5.70
#